data_AF-A0A7X5FDQ0-F1
#
_entry.id   AF-A0A7X5FDQ0-F1
#
_cell.length_a   1.000
_cell.length_b   1.000
_cell.length_c   1.000
_cell.angle_alpha   90.00
_cell.angle_beta   90.00
_cell.angle_gamma   90.00
#
_symmetry.space_group_name_H-M   'P 1'
#
loop_
_entity.id
_entity.type
_entity.pdbx_description
1 polymer ?
#
loop_
_entity_poly.entity_id
_entity_poly.type
_entity_poly.pdbx_seq_one_letter_code
_entity_poly.pdbx_strand_id
1 'polypeptide(L)' 'GLAIPLVVSISTGLSARNGLLVRKRLALESARKLDWVLFDKTGTLTK' A
#
# COMPACT_ATOMS: atom_id res chain seq x y z
N GLY A 1 7.87 -0.46 -21.85
CA GLY A 1 6.52 -0.54 -21.27
C GLY A 1 6.36 -1.48 -20.08
N LEU A 2 7.39 -2.21 -19.64
CA LEU A 2 7.26 -3.25 -18.58
C LEU A 2 7.72 -2.79 -17.19
N ALA A 3 8.44 -1.67 -17.08
CA ALA A 3 9.01 -1.21 -15.82
C ALA A 3 7.94 -0.97 -14.74
N ILE A 4 6.83 -0.30 -15.09
CA ILE A 4 5.74 0.00 -14.14
C ILE A 4 5.06 -1.30 -13.66
N PRO A 5 4.60 -2.22 -14.54
CA PRO A 5 4.01 -3.49 -14.10
C PRO A 5 4.96 -4.34 -13.24
N LEU A 6 6.25 -4.38 -13.58
CA LEU A 6 7.24 -5.18 -12.86
C LEU A 6 7.48 -4.64 -11.43
N VAL A 7 7.67 -3.32 -11.31
CA VAL A 7 7.85 -2.68 -9.99
C VAL A 7 6.63 -2.90 -9.11
N VAL A 8 5.42 -2.71 -9.65
CA VAL A 8 4.17 -2.97 -8.92
C VAL A 8 4.09 -4.42 -8.44
N SER A 9 4.46 -5.39 -9.28
CA SER A 9 4.45 -6.81 -8.92
C SER A 9 5.41 -7.10 -7.76
N ILE A 10 6.66 -6.62 -7.85
CA ILE A 10 7.68 -6.80 -6.81
C ILE A 10 7.26 -6.11 -5.50
N SER A 11 6.83 -4.85 -5.56
CA SER A 11 6.39 -4.08 -4.39
C SER A 11 5.18 -4.70 -3.70
N THR A 12 4.26 -5.31 -4.46
CA THR A 12 3.10 -6.03 -3.90
C THR A 12 3.56 -7.26 -3.13
N GLY A 13 4.47 -8.05 -3.69
CA GLY A 13 5.05 -9.21 -3.01
C GLY A 13 5.82 -8.84 -1.74
N LEU A 14 6.60 -7.75 -1.78
CA LEU A 14 7.32 -7.24 -0.61
C LEU A 14 6.37 -6.74 0.48
N SER A 15 5.32 -6.00 0.10
CA SER A 15 4.33 -5.47 1.04
C SER A 15 3.59 -6.60 1.77
N ALA A 16 3.18 -7.65 1.04
CA ALA A 16 2.49 -8.80 1.61
C ALA A 16 3.35 -9.54 2.65
N ARG A 17 4.65 -9.72 2.39
CA ARG A 17 5.59 -10.33 3.36
C ARG A 17 5.75 -9.52 4.65
N ASN A 18 5.48 -8.20 4.60
CA ASN A 18 5.53 -7.30 5.75
C ASN A 18 4.14 -7.05 6.38
N GLY A 19 3.13 -7.85 6.03
CA GLY A 19 1.77 -7.70 6.58
C GLY A 19 0.95 -6.55 5.98
N LEU A 20 1.44 -5.90 4.91
CA LEU A 20 0.72 -4.85 4.20
C LEU A 20 0.02 -5.42 2.96
N LEU A 21 -1.28 -5.67 3.07
CA LEU A 21 -2.08 -6.20 1.97
C LEU A 21 -2.60 -5.11 1.03
N VAL A 22 -2.03 -5.00 -0.16
CA VAL A 22 -2.48 -4.06 -1.20
C VAL A 22 -3.37 -4.77 -2.22
N ARG A 23 -4.68 -4.50 -2.17
CA ARG A 23 -5.68 -5.20 -3.01
C ARG A 23 -5.75 -4.72 -4.46
N LYS A 24 -5.32 -3.47 -4.72
CA LYS A 24 -5.41 -2.84 -6.05
C LYS A 24 -4.06 -2.23 -6.41
N ARG A 25 -3.52 -2.56 -7.58
CA ARG A 25 -2.24 -1.99 -8.06
C ARG A 25 -2.20 -0.47 -8.06
N LEU A 26 -3.31 0.18 -8.44
CA LEU A 26 -3.42 1.64 -8.46
C LEU A 26 -3.32 2.28 -7.07
N ALA A 27 -3.60 1.52 -6.01
CA ALA A 27 -3.49 2.04 -4.64
C ALA A 27 -2.03 2.35 -4.27
N LEU A 28 -1.04 1.58 -4.76
CA LEU A 28 0.38 1.86 -4.54
C LEU A 28 0.81 3.17 -5.23
N GLU A 29 0.31 3.41 -6.45
CA GLU A 29 0.62 4.63 -7.19
C GLU A 29 -0.02 5.86 -6.54
N SER A 30 -1.28 5.76 -6.12
CA SER A 30 -2.01 6.84 -5.44
C SER A 30 -1.48 7.12 -4.03
N ALA A 31 -1.03 6.09 -3.31
CA ALA A 31 -0.48 6.23 -1.96
C ALA A 31 0.74 7.16 -1.92
N ARG A 32 1.55 7.21 -2.99
CA ARG A 32 2.69 8.13 -3.11
C ARG A 32 2.30 9.61 -3.03
N LYS A 33 1.04 9.94 -3.34
CA LYS A 33 0.52 11.32 -3.38
C LYS A 33 -0.30 11.67 -2.14
N LEU A 34 -0.37 10.80 -1.14
CA LEU A 34 -1.08 11.11 0.09
C LEU A 34 -0.25 12.04 0.96
N ASP A 35 -0.83 13.19 1.31
CA ASP A 35 -0.20 14.14 2.23
C ASP A 35 -0.64 13.90 3.69
N TRP A 36 -1.83 13.32 3.88
CA TRP A 36 -2.45 13.12 5.19
C TRP A 36 -3.01 11.71 5.35
N VAL A 37 -2.81 11.12 6.52
CA VAL A 37 -3.41 9.85 6.92
C VAL A 37 -4.19 10.08 8.22
N LEU A 38 -5.51 9.89 8.16
CA LEU A 38 -6.37 9.93 9.33
C LEU A 38 -6.59 8.50 9.83
N PHE A 39 -6.20 8.25 11.07
CA PHE A 39 -6.43 6.98 11.74
C PHE A 39 -7.72 7.05 12.55
N ASP A 40 -8.57 6.03 12.44
CA ASP A 40 -9.65 5.85 13.39
C ASP A 40 -9.06 5.47 14.76
N LYS A 41 -9.73 5.83 15.86
CA LYS A 41 -9.15 5.60 17.20
C LYS A 41 -9.35 4.15 17.63
N THR A 42 -10.60 3.69 17.65
CA THR A 42 -10.98 2.39 18.21
C THR A 42 -10.64 1.28 17.22
N GLY A 43 -9.84 0.29 17.65
CA GLY A 43 -9.48 -0.85 16.80
C GLY A 43 -8.39 -0.57 15.74
N THR A 44 -7.89 0.67 15.65
CA THR A 44 -6.70 1.01 14.84
C THR A 44 -5.56 1.56 15.70
N LEU A 45 -5.79 2.55 16.56
CA LEU A 45 -4.76 3.10 17.45
C LEU A 45 -4.77 2.48 18.86
N THR A 46 -5.95 2.06 19.33
CA THR A 46 -6.12 1.46 20.66
C THR A 46 -6.41 -0.03 20.56
N LYS A 47 -5.99 -0.77 21.59
CA LYS A 47 -6.39 -2.17 21.80
C LYS A 47 -7.82 -2.27 22.31
#